data_AF-A0A388THJ5-F1
#
_entry.id   AF-A0A388THJ5-F1
#
_cell.length_a   1.000
_cell.length_b   1.000
_cell.length_c   1.000
_cell.angle_alpha   90.00
_cell.angle_beta   90.00
_cell.angle_gamma   90.00
#
_symmetry.space_group_name_H-M   'P 1'
#
loop_
_entity.id
_entity.type
_entity.pdbx_description
1 polymer ?
#
loop_
_entity_poly.entity_id
_entity_poly.type
_entity_poly.pdbx_seq_one_letter_code
_entity_poly.pdbx_strand_id
1 'polypeptide(L)'
;MASPYTGSYTGIAKGERAEAGKMTAALNLLERVANKTDTVTADSTAAQYPSAAAAYTAIAALSGAGLEITDNKVTSTTWGANDNKNSDVKYPTCKAVTASYAGAEHQANRVTTISPLSTDDEYPTVKAVADAILRKMRMYYDFQRASLHGAR
;
A
#
# COMPACT_ATOMS: atom_id res chain seq x y z
N MET A 1 29.51 -16.07 -11.35
CA MET A 1 30.98 -16.02 -11.20
C MET A 1 31.53 -15.32 -12.42
N ALA A 2 32.32 -14.25 -12.25
CA ALA A 2 33.01 -13.63 -13.39
C ALA A 2 33.91 -14.69 -14.02
N SER A 3 33.86 -14.82 -15.35
CA SER A 3 34.70 -15.77 -16.07
C SER A 3 36.17 -15.45 -15.75
N PRO A 4 37.00 -16.45 -15.39
CA PRO A 4 38.41 -16.20 -15.11
C PRO A 4 39.06 -15.58 -16.34
N TYR A 5 39.85 -14.53 -16.14
CA TYR A 5 40.63 -13.91 -17.20
C TYR A 5 41.63 -14.93 -17.74
N THR A 6 41.41 -15.44 -18.96
CA THR A 6 42.23 -16.47 -19.61
C THR A 6 43.27 -15.90 -20.58
N GLY A 7 43.40 -14.56 -20.66
CA GLY A 7 44.34 -13.92 -21.56
C GLY A 7 45.76 -13.94 -21.02
N SER A 8 46.72 -14.42 -21.81
CA SER A 8 48.15 -14.19 -21.56
C SER A 8 48.47 -12.72 -21.83
N TYR A 9 48.43 -11.87 -20.80
CA TYR A 9 48.93 -10.50 -20.95
C TYR A 9 50.47 -10.52 -20.95
N THR A 10 51.07 -10.46 -22.13
CA THR A 10 52.53 -10.38 -22.35
C THR A 10 53.06 -8.94 -22.35
N GLY A 11 52.27 -7.97 -21.84
CA GLY A 11 52.53 -6.53 -21.96
C GLY A 11 53.58 -5.96 -20.99
N ILE A 12 53.21 -5.01 -20.12
CA ILE A 12 54.17 -4.24 -19.29
C ILE A 12 55.11 -5.17 -18.52
N ALA A 13 56.37 -5.24 -18.95
CA ALA A 13 57.41 -6.04 -18.32
C ALA A 13 58.19 -5.20 -17.29
N LYS A 14 58.64 -5.85 -16.21
CA LYS A 14 59.41 -5.19 -15.16
C LYS A 14 60.73 -4.66 -15.71
N GLY A 15 60.98 -3.37 -15.57
CA GLY A 15 62.22 -2.72 -16.02
C GLY A 15 62.15 -2.14 -17.44
N GLU A 16 61.06 -2.39 -18.18
CA GLU A 16 60.82 -1.72 -19.47
C GLU A 16 60.05 -0.41 -19.30
N ARG A 17 60.26 0.53 -20.23
CA ARG A 17 59.49 1.77 -20.28
C ARG A 17 58.04 1.44 -20.66
N ALA A 18 57.08 1.88 -19.85
CA ALA A 18 55.67 1.66 -20.13
C ALA A 18 55.24 2.50 -21.35
N GLU A 19 54.91 1.82 -22.45
CA GLU A 19 54.39 2.45 -23.66
C GLU A 19 52.88 2.65 -23.59
N ALA A 20 52.38 3.71 -24.21
CA ALA A 20 50.95 4.05 -24.21
C ALA A 20 50.05 2.91 -24.71
N GLY A 21 50.51 2.14 -25.71
CA GLY A 21 49.80 0.96 -26.22
C GLY A 21 49.71 -0.16 -25.17
N LYS A 22 50.81 -0.45 -24.46
CA LYS A 22 50.85 -1.47 -23.40
C LYS A 22 49.96 -1.08 -22.21
N MET A 23 49.95 0.20 -21.83
CA MET A 23 49.07 0.73 -20.78
C MET A 23 47.59 0.65 -21.15
N THR A 24 47.24 1.00 -22.40
CA THR A 24 45.86 0.89 -22.91
C THR A 24 45.40 -0.57 -22.92
N ALA A 25 46.26 -1.50 -23.33
CA ALA A 25 45.96 -2.93 -23.32
C ALA A 25 45.77 -3.48 -21.90
N ALA A 26 46.60 -3.09 -20.93
CA ALA A 26 46.41 -3.46 -19.52
C ALA A 26 45.08 -2.93 -18.96
N LEU A 27 44.74 -1.69 -19.26
CA LEU A 27 43.51 -1.06 -18.80
C LEU A 27 42.26 -1.80 -19.33
N ASN A 28 42.32 -2.24 -20.59
CA ASN A 28 41.25 -3.01 -21.22
C ASN A 28 41.02 -4.41 -20.61
N LEU A 29 41.94 -4.89 -19.75
CA LEU A 29 41.87 -6.21 -19.12
C LEU A 29 41.28 -6.23 -17.72
N LEU A 30 41.42 -5.13 -16.97
CA LEU A 30 40.92 -5.05 -15.60
C LEU A 30 39.44 -4.69 -15.56
N GLU A 31 39.05 -3.71 -16.36
CA GLU A 31 37.69 -3.21 -16.44
C GLU A 31 37.62 -2.45 -17.75
N ARG A 32 36.98 -3.04 -18.78
CA ARG A 32 36.93 -2.39 -20.10
C ARG A 32 36.19 -1.08 -19.91
N VAL A 33 36.91 0.05 -19.92
CA VAL A 33 36.33 1.40 -19.74
C VAL A 33 35.20 1.63 -20.75
N ALA A 34 35.31 1.00 -21.92
CA ALA A 34 34.28 0.97 -22.97
C ALA A 34 32.94 0.34 -22.55
N ASN A 35 32.90 -0.45 -21.48
CA ASN A 35 31.68 -1.10 -20.98
C ASN A 35 30.97 -0.26 -19.90
N LYS A 36 31.60 0.82 -19.41
CA LYS A 36 30.93 1.78 -18.53
C LYS A 36 29.88 2.54 -19.33
N THR A 37 28.69 2.67 -18.77
CA THR A 37 27.62 3.50 -19.34
C THR A 37 27.11 4.53 -18.34
N ASP A 38 26.81 5.73 -18.82
CA ASP A 38 26.16 6.78 -18.02
C ASP A 38 24.65 6.85 -18.29
N THR A 39 24.09 5.85 -18.96
CA THR A 39 22.65 5.73 -19.17
C THR A 39 22.23 4.26 -19.17
N VAL A 40 21.09 3.96 -18.55
CA VAL A 40 20.43 2.65 -18.59
C VAL A 40 19.19 2.78 -19.47
N THR A 41 19.06 1.90 -20.46
CA THR A 41 17.94 1.90 -21.42
C THR A 41 17.43 0.47 -21.61
N ALA A 42 16.36 0.30 -22.39
CA ALA A 42 15.84 -1.02 -22.73
C ALA A 42 16.84 -1.88 -23.52
N ASP A 43 17.79 -1.25 -24.23
CA ASP A 43 18.80 -1.93 -25.05
C ASP A 43 20.09 -2.25 -24.27
N SER A 44 20.14 -1.94 -22.97
CA SER A 44 21.30 -2.24 -22.14
C SER A 44 21.57 -3.75 -22.04
N THR A 45 22.84 -4.14 -22.08
CA THR A 45 23.29 -5.54 -22.13
C THR A 45 24.05 -5.95 -20.88
N ALA A 46 24.16 -7.26 -20.64
CA ALA A 46 24.92 -7.81 -19.50
C ALA A 46 26.43 -7.54 -19.56
N ALA A 47 26.96 -7.07 -20.70
CA ALA A 47 28.37 -6.69 -20.84
C ALA A 47 28.65 -5.28 -20.32
N GLN A 48 27.61 -4.45 -20.14
CA GLN A 48 27.73 -3.08 -19.65
C GLN A 48 27.55 -3.02 -18.13
N TYR A 49 28.18 -2.03 -17.51
CA TYR A 49 27.92 -1.68 -16.11
C TYR A 49 27.61 -0.19 -16.01
N PRO A 50 26.46 0.19 -15.44
CA PRO A 50 26.08 1.60 -15.31
C PRO A 50 26.86 2.29 -14.20
N SER A 51 27.09 3.59 -14.36
CA SER A 51 27.53 4.43 -13.24
C SER A 51 26.43 4.53 -12.17
N ALA A 52 26.83 4.83 -10.93
CA ALA A 52 25.88 5.00 -9.82
C ALA A 52 24.81 6.08 -10.13
N ALA A 53 25.21 7.16 -10.82
CA ALA A 53 24.29 8.20 -11.27
C ALA A 53 23.29 7.69 -12.31
N ALA A 54 23.73 6.86 -13.26
CA ALA A 54 22.87 6.24 -14.26
C ALA A 54 21.86 5.28 -13.61
N ALA A 55 22.32 4.45 -12.66
CA ALA A 55 21.45 3.56 -11.90
C ALA A 55 20.41 4.34 -11.08
N TYR A 56 20.83 5.39 -10.36
CA TYR A 56 19.93 6.26 -9.60
C TYR A 56 18.86 6.89 -10.49
N THR A 57 19.25 7.44 -11.65
CA THR A 57 18.33 8.07 -12.59
C THR A 57 17.30 7.08 -13.14
N ALA A 58 17.73 5.87 -13.49
CA ALA A 58 16.85 4.82 -13.97
C ALA A 58 15.84 4.38 -12.90
N ILE A 59 16.30 4.19 -11.66
CA ILE A 59 15.43 3.86 -10.52
C ILE A 59 14.45 5.01 -10.24
N ALA A 60 14.90 6.27 -10.31
CA ALA A 60 14.04 7.44 -10.14
C ALA A 60 12.97 7.54 -11.25
N ALA A 61 13.33 7.24 -12.50
CA ALA A 61 12.36 7.18 -13.60
C ALA A 61 11.33 6.07 -13.39
N LEU A 62 11.75 4.89 -12.91
CA LEU A 62 10.84 3.81 -12.52
C LEU A 62 9.97 4.18 -11.31
N SER A 63 10.48 4.99 -10.39
CA SER A 63 9.69 5.53 -9.29
C SER A 63 8.62 6.50 -9.80
N GLY A 64 8.81 7.18 -10.93
CA GLY A 64 7.74 7.92 -11.60
C GLY A 64 6.71 7.03 -12.32
N ALA A 65 6.99 5.74 -12.50
CA ALA A 65 6.20 4.80 -13.31
C ALA A 65 5.46 3.71 -12.50
N GLY A 66 5.47 3.75 -11.15
CA GLY A 66 4.62 2.87 -10.33
C GLY A 66 5.32 1.94 -9.33
N LEU A 67 6.61 2.12 -9.04
CA LEU A 67 7.16 1.62 -7.78
C LEU A 67 6.53 2.43 -6.64
N GLU A 68 5.79 1.77 -5.74
CA GLU A 68 5.03 2.33 -4.61
C GLU A 68 5.41 3.78 -4.22
N ILE A 69 4.85 4.75 -4.94
CA ILE A 69 5.13 6.17 -4.68
C ILE A 69 4.37 6.52 -3.41
N THR A 70 5.02 7.23 -2.49
CA THR A 70 4.34 7.81 -1.31
C THR A 70 3.05 8.55 -1.71
N ASP A 71 2.99 9.11 -2.92
CA ASP A 71 1.83 9.79 -3.51
C ASP A 71 0.64 8.87 -3.80
N ASN A 72 0.84 7.56 -3.93
CA ASN A 72 -0.26 6.59 -4.06
C ASN A 72 -0.91 6.28 -2.71
N LYS A 73 -0.22 6.60 -1.61
CA LYS A 73 -0.76 6.54 -0.25
C LYS A 73 -1.52 7.82 0.05
N VAL A 74 -2.81 7.70 0.36
CA VAL A 74 -3.66 8.86 0.64
C VAL A 74 -4.14 8.91 2.08
N THR A 75 -4.33 10.13 2.58
CA THR A 75 -4.83 10.39 3.93
C THR A 75 -6.36 10.32 3.99
N SER A 76 -6.93 10.28 5.19
CA SER A 76 -8.38 10.22 5.40
C SER A 76 -9.11 11.37 4.71
N THR A 77 -8.63 12.60 4.88
CA THR A 77 -9.25 13.82 4.33
C THR A 77 -9.35 13.78 2.81
N THR A 78 -8.36 13.20 2.15
CA THR A 78 -8.26 13.16 0.68
C THR A 78 -8.91 11.91 0.09
N TRP A 79 -9.10 10.84 0.87
CA TRP A 79 -9.64 9.56 0.39
C TRP A 79 -11.08 9.70 -0.12
N GLY A 80 -11.96 10.30 0.69
CA GLY A 80 -13.37 10.47 0.35
C GLY A 80 -13.65 11.62 -0.61
N ALA A 81 -12.90 12.72 -0.52
CA ALA A 81 -13.20 13.96 -1.25
C ALA A 81 -12.84 13.93 -2.74
N ASN A 82 -11.87 13.09 -3.14
CA ASN A 82 -11.26 13.15 -4.48
C ASN A 82 -11.47 11.86 -5.31
N ASP A 83 -12.46 11.05 -4.97
CA ASP A 83 -12.79 9.75 -5.59
C ASP A 83 -11.62 8.74 -5.68
N ASN A 84 -10.61 8.91 -4.84
CA ASN A 84 -9.46 8.00 -4.77
C ASN A 84 -9.87 6.55 -4.47
N LYS A 85 -11.03 6.36 -3.82
CA LYS A 85 -11.62 5.05 -3.50
C LYS A 85 -11.94 4.18 -4.72
N ASN A 86 -12.10 4.78 -5.90
CA ASN A 86 -12.38 4.09 -7.15
C ASN A 86 -11.15 3.99 -8.05
N SER A 87 -9.99 4.43 -7.58
CA SER A 87 -8.74 4.36 -8.36
C SER A 87 -8.07 3.01 -8.17
N ASP A 88 -7.69 2.37 -9.27
CA ASP A 88 -6.87 1.15 -9.25
C ASP A 88 -5.39 1.41 -8.86
N VAL A 89 -5.00 2.69 -8.70
CA VAL A 89 -3.62 3.12 -8.43
C VAL A 89 -3.47 3.68 -7.01
N LYS A 90 -4.51 4.29 -6.44
CA LYS A 90 -4.46 4.93 -5.12
C LYS A 90 -5.02 4.01 -4.02
N TYR A 91 -4.40 4.04 -2.84
CA TYR A 91 -4.86 3.24 -1.70
C TYR A 91 -4.70 4.01 -0.37
N PRO A 92 -5.56 3.75 0.61
CA PRO A 92 -5.57 4.50 1.85
C PRO A 92 -4.38 4.12 2.73
N THR A 93 -3.82 5.10 3.44
CA THR A 93 -2.88 4.83 4.55
C THR A 93 -3.59 4.10 5.69
N CYS A 94 -2.87 3.37 6.54
CA CYS A 94 -3.46 2.71 7.73
C CYS A 94 -4.26 3.71 8.59
N LYS A 95 -3.74 4.93 8.76
CA LYS A 95 -4.43 6.02 9.46
C LYS A 95 -5.73 6.44 8.77
N ALA A 96 -5.76 6.45 7.43
CA ALA A 96 -6.97 6.72 6.66
C ALA A 96 -8.01 5.60 6.81
N VAL A 97 -7.58 4.34 6.81
CA VAL A 97 -8.45 3.17 7.07
C VAL A 97 -9.03 3.25 8.48
N THR A 98 -8.22 3.51 9.50
CA THR A 98 -8.69 3.67 10.88
C THR A 98 -9.72 4.79 11.01
N ALA A 99 -9.48 5.93 10.36
CA ALA A 99 -10.41 7.05 10.38
C ALA A 99 -11.72 6.77 9.63
N SER A 100 -11.69 6.05 8.48
CA SER A 100 -12.93 5.69 7.78
C SER A 100 -13.74 4.65 8.55
N TYR A 101 -13.07 3.79 9.33
CA TYR A 101 -13.72 2.79 10.17
C TYR A 101 -14.41 3.41 11.40
N ALA A 102 -13.86 4.50 11.95
CA ALA A 102 -14.38 5.13 13.18
C ALA A 102 -15.80 5.74 13.07
N GLY A 103 -16.28 6.01 11.85
CA GLY A 103 -17.64 6.54 11.61
C GLY A 103 -18.56 5.58 10.87
N ALA A 104 -18.13 4.34 10.65
CA ALA A 104 -18.92 3.35 9.92
C ALA A 104 -19.97 2.69 10.83
N GLU A 105 -21.16 2.43 10.30
CA GLU A 105 -22.13 1.58 10.98
C GLU A 105 -21.61 0.14 11.05
N HIS A 106 -21.53 -0.40 12.26
CA HIS A 106 -21.16 -1.79 12.48
C HIS A 106 -22.41 -2.67 12.39
N GLN A 107 -22.48 -3.52 11.36
CA GLN A 107 -23.63 -4.41 11.20
C GLN A 107 -23.86 -5.35 12.39
N ALA A 108 -22.82 -5.63 13.20
CA ALA A 108 -22.93 -6.42 14.43
C ALA A 108 -23.81 -5.74 15.50
N ASN A 109 -23.90 -4.41 15.49
CA ASN A 109 -24.66 -3.62 16.46
C ASN A 109 -26.11 -3.38 15.99
N ARG A 110 -26.45 -3.79 14.76
CA ARG A 110 -27.82 -3.69 14.25
C ARG A 110 -28.68 -4.79 14.86
N VAL A 111 -29.69 -4.42 15.63
CA VAL A 111 -30.57 -5.37 16.33
C VAL A 111 -31.99 -5.38 15.78
N THR A 112 -32.59 -6.57 15.73
CA THR A 112 -33.97 -6.78 15.25
C THR A 112 -34.99 -6.87 16.38
N THR A 113 -34.55 -6.79 17.63
CA THR A 113 -35.41 -6.81 18.83
C THR A 113 -34.87 -5.82 19.85
N ILE A 114 -35.78 -5.07 20.49
CA ILE A 114 -35.43 -4.22 21.65
C ILE A 114 -35.83 -4.95 22.93
N SER A 115 -34.87 -5.07 23.85
CA SER A 115 -35.04 -5.73 25.14
C SER A 115 -34.53 -4.86 26.29
N PRO A 116 -34.83 -5.23 27.56
CA PRO A 116 -34.26 -4.56 28.73
C PRO A 116 -32.75 -4.69 28.86
N LEU A 117 -32.11 -5.60 28.12
CA LEU A 117 -30.67 -5.82 28.12
C LEU A 117 -29.97 -5.11 26.96
N SER A 118 -30.72 -4.36 26.14
CA SER A 118 -30.13 -3.58 25.05
C SER A 118 -29.20 -2.50 25.58
N THR A 119 -28.13 -2.23 24.83
CA THR A 119 -27.09 -1.25 25.20
C THR A 119 -27.10 -0.06 24.24
N ASP A 120 -26.45 1.03 24.63
CA ASP A 120 -26.34 2.25 23.80
C ASP A 120 -25.49 2.05 22.54
N ASP A 121 -24.70 0.97 22.49
CA ASP A 121 -23.92 0.60 21.31
C ASP A 121 -24.77 -0.07 20.22
N GLU A 122 -25.98 -0.53 20.55
CA GLU A 122 -26.92 -1.17 19.61
C GLU A 122 -27.81 -0.14 18.90
N TYR A 123 -28.09 -0.37 17.62
CA TYR A 123 -29.04 0.44 16.84
C TYR A 123 -30.19 -0.44 16.33
N PRO A 124 -31.42 -0.27 16.84
CA PRO A 124 -32.54 -1.11 16.48
C PRO A 124 -33.10 -0.77 15.09
N THR A 125 -33.53 -1.80 14.37
CA THR A 125 -34.29 -1.59 13.13
C THR A 125 -35.63 -0.89 13.42
N VAL A 126 -36.17 -0.15 12.44
CA VAL A 126 -37.50 0.50 12.56
C VAL A 126 -38.59 -0.49 12.96
N LYS A 127 -38.55 -1.73 12.43
CA LYS A 127 -39.49 -2.78 12.83
C LYS A 127 -39.35 -3.16 14.30
N ALA A 128 -38.11 -3.28 14.81
CA ALA A 128 -37.87 -3.58 16.22
C ALA A 128 -38.45 -2.49 17.15
N VAL A 129 -38.32 -1.22 16.74
CA VAL A 129 -38.92 -0.08 17.46
C VAL A 129 -40.45 -0.16 17.45
N ALA A 130 -41.06 -0.37 16.26
CA ALA A 130 -42.51 -0.46 16.13
C ALA A 130 -43.10 -1.63 16.94
N ASP A 131 -42.48 -2.81 16.87
CA ASP A 131 -42.91 -3.99 17.62
C ASP A 131 -42.79 -3.76 19.14
N ALA A 132 -41.72 -3.10 19.60
CA ALA A 132 -41.53 -2.77 21.02
C ALA A 132 -42.60 -1.80 21.55
N ILE A 133 -42.96 -0.77 20.77
CA ILE A 133 -44.03 0.17 21.12
C ILE A 133 -45.38 -0.56 21.22
N LEU A 134 -45.73 -1.35 20.22
CA LEU A 134 -46.98 -2.12 20.20
C LEU A 134 -47.06 -3.10 21.38
N ARG A 135 -45.95 -3.77 21.71
CA ARG A 135 -45.86 -4.65 22.88
C ARG A 135 -46.15 -3.88 24.18
N LYS A 136 -45.55 -2.70 24.35
CA LYS A 136 -45.75 -1.85 25.53
C LYS A 136 -47.20 -1.37 25.65
N MET A 137 -47.80 -0.94 24.54
CA MET A 137 -49.21 -0.53 24.52
C MET A 137 -50.15 -1.68 24.91
N ARG A 138 -49.93 -2.88 24.35
CA ARG A 138 -50.74 -4.06 24.68
C ARG A 138 -50.67 -4.38 26.17
N MET A 139 -49.46 -4.43 26.74
CA MET A 139 -49.27 -4.68 28.17
C MET A 139 -49.97 -3.64 29.06
N TYR A 140 -49.93 -2.35 28.67
CA TYR A 140 -50.62 -1.29 29.41
C TYR A 140 -52.13 -1.51 29.46
N TYR A 141 -52.76 -1.80 28.31
CA TYR A 141 -54.20 -2.04 28.25
C TYR A 141 -54.62 -3.32 28.98
N ASP A 142 -53.80 -4.38 28.90
CA ASP A 142 -54.06 -5.63 29.61
C ASP A 142 -53.98 -5.43 31.13
N PHE A 143 -52.98 -4.67 31.61
CA PHE A 143 -52.85 -4.33 33.04
C PHE A 143 -54.03 -3.49 33.54
N GLN A 144 -54.48 -2.49 32.78
CA GLN A 144 -55.65 -1.69 33.15
C GLN A 144 -56.94 -2.52 33.19
N ARG A 145 -57.13 -3.42 32.22
CA ARG A 145 -58.29 -4.33 32.22
C ARG A 145 -58.28 -5.27 33.43
N ALA A 146 -57.14 -5.83 33.77
CA ALA A 146 -56.99 -6.69 34.94
C ALA A 146 -57.25 -5.94 36.26
N SER A 147 -56.73 -4.70 36.38
CA SER A 147 -56.97 -3.84 37.54
C SER A 147 -58.45 -3.47 37.72
N LEU A 148 -59.19 -3.24 36.63
CA LEU A 148 -60.62 -2.91 36.67
C LEU A 148 -61.50 -4.11 37.05
N HIS A 149 -61.09 -5.34 36.73
CA HIS A 149 -61.87 -6.56 37.02
C HIS A 149 -61.48 -7.24 38.34
N GLY A 150 -60.32 -6.90 38.93
CA GLY A 150 -59.86 -7.42 40.22
C GLY A 150 -60.31 -6.62 41.45
N ALA A 151 -61.06 -5.52 41.29
CA ALA A 151 -61.50 -4.62 42.36
C ALA A 151 -62.97 -4.85 42.80
N ARG A 152 -63.44 -6.10 42.79
CA ARG A 152 -64.74 -6.50 43.34
C ARG A 152 -64.59 -7.49 44.49
#